data_AF-A0A2V3HW12-F1
#
_entry.id   AF-A0A2V3HW12-F1
#
_cell.length_a   1.000
_cell.length_b   1.000
_cell.length_c   1.000
_cell.angle_alpha   90.00
_cell.angle_beta   90.00
_cell.angle_gamma   90.00
#
_symmetry.space_group_name_H-M   'P 1'
#
loop_
_entity.id
_entity.type
_entity.pdbx_description
1 polymer ?
#
loop_
_entity_poly.entity_id
_entity_poly.type
_entity_poly.pdbx_seq_one_letter_code
_entity_poly.pdbx_strand_id
1 'polypeptide(L)' 'MVVGPVSAQLVWDWQHEPVCVRHPDQEVLAALFTHLGDIGVNKRSIPLPDRESGDGGWILFIYQQYDRASLESWQPPEE' A
#
# COMPACT_ATOMS: atom_id res chain seq x y z
N MET A 1 -20.05 11.93 18.40
CA MET A 1 -19.85 11.19 17.14
C MET A 1 -18.71 10.24 17.38
N VAL A 2 -18.99 8.94 17.38
CA VAL A 2 -17.94 7.92 17.52
C VAL A 2 -17.27 7.86 16.15
N VAL A 3 -16.11 8.49 16.01
CA VAL A 3 -15.20 8.21 14.91
C VAL A 3 -14.71 6.78 15.17
N GLY A 4 -15.35 5.80 14.52
CA GLY A 4 -14.80 4.45 14.45
C GLY A 4 -13.37 4.53 13.92
N PRO A 5 -12.50 3.56 14.25
CA PRO A 5 -11.13 3.57 13.74
C PRO A 5 -11.22 3.67 12.22
N VAL A 6 -10.74 4.77 11.67
CA VAL A 6 -10.62 4.91 10.22
C VAL A 6 -9.43 4.03 9.87
N SER A 7 -9.68 2.72 9.77
CA SER A 7 -8.78 1.81 9.08
C SER A 7 -8.77 2.31 7.63
N ALA A 8 -7.90 3.26 7.35
CA ALA A 8 -7.78 3.84 6.02
C ALA A 8 -7.53 2.66 5.07
N GLN A 9 -8.38 2.50 4.06
CA GLN A 9 -8.16 1.43 3.09
C GLN A 9 -6.94 1.78 2.23
N LEU A 10 -6.22 0.77 1.75
CA LEU A 10 -5.14 0.97 0.79
C LEU A 10 -5.69 1.66 -0.46
N VAL A 11 -5.10 2.79 -0.83
CA VAL A 11 -5.48 3.54 -2.04
C VAL A 11 -4.55 3.13 -3.17
N TRP A 12 -5.06 2.29 -4.07
CA TRP A 12 -4.32 1.79 -5.23
C TRP A 12 -4.46 2.72 -6.43
N ASP A 13 -3.33 3.08 -7.03
CA ASP A 13 -3.23 3.86 -8.25
C ASP A 13 -2.72 2.99 -9.39
N TRP A 14 -3.67 2.34 -10.05
CA TRP A 14 -3.41 1.44 -11.19
C TRP A 14 -3.15 2.20 -12.51
N GLN A 15 -3.46 3.50 -12.55
CA GLN A 15 -3.24 4.33 -13.72
C GLN A 15 -1.83 4.92 -13.75
N HIS A 16 -1.16 4.97 -12.60
CA HIS A 16 0.24 5.36 -12.50
C HIS A 16 1.16 4.21 -12.95
N GLU A 17 2.17 4.53 -13.78
CA GLU A 17 3.24 3.60 -14.15
C GLU A 17 4.56 4.10 -13.55
N PRO A 18 5.18 3.36 -12.60
CA PRO A 18 4.77 2.07 -12.02
C PRO A 18 3.56 2.18 -11.07
N VAL A 19 2.78 1.10 -10.91
CA VAL A 19 1.62 1.05 -10.01
C VAL A 19 2.04 1.48 -8.62
N CYS A 20 1.25 2.34 -7.97
CA CYS A 20 1.54 2.75 -6.60
C CYS A 20 0.36 2.55 -5.67
N VAL A 21 0.66 2.37 -4.39
CA VAL A 21 -0.32 2.18 -3.33
C VAL A 21 0.01 3.11 -2.19
N ARG A 22 -1.02 3.77 -1.65
CA ARG A 22 -0.88 4.79 -0.61
C ARG A 22 -1.65 4.38 0.64
N HIS A 23 -1.10 4.76 1.80
CA HIS A 23 -1.72 4.58 3.10
C HIS A 23 -1.19 5.62 4.10
N PRO A 24 -2.00 6.17 5.02
CA PRO A 24 -1.50 7.12 6.02
C PRO A 24 -0.53 6.49 7.02
N ASP A 25 -0.70 5.19 7.31
CA ASP A 25 0.13 4.44 8.25
C ASP A 25 1.32 3.74 7.57
N GLN A 26 2.52 3.90 8.13
CA GLN A 26 3.74 3.28 7.64
C GLN A 26 3.74 1.76 7.86
N GLU A 27 3.23 1.31 9.00
CA GLU A 27 3.32 -0.07 9.44
C GLU A 27 2.46 -0.96 8.54
N VAL A 28 1.30 -0.47 8.13
CA VAL A 28 0.45 -1.13 7.12
C VAL A 28 1.19 -1.29 5.79
N LEU A 29 1.90 -0.26 5.29
CA LEU A 29 2.68 -0.40 4.06
C LEU A 29 3.92 -1.28 4.24
N ALA A 30 4.52 -1.34 5.43
CA ALA A 30 5.60 -2.26 5.72
C ALA A 30 5.12 -3.73 5.77
N ALA A 31 3.92 -3.97 6.33
CA ALA A 31 3.25 -5.27 6.29
C ALA A 31 2.90 -5.67 4.84
N LEU A 32 2.34 -4.75 4.05
CA LEU A 32 2.09 -4.97 2.62
C LEU A 32 3.40 -5.26 1.89
N PHE A 33 4.46 -4.49 2.12
CA PHE A 33 5.79 -4.74 1.55
C PHE A 33 6.29 -6.15 1.86
N THR A 34 6.06 -6.65 3.07
CA THR A 34 6.46 -8.00 3.46
C THR A 34 5.62 -9.04 2.72
N HIS A 35 4.30 -8.88 2.71
CA HIS A 35 3.37 -9.78 2.02
C HIS A 35 3.64 -9.85 0.51
N LEU A 36 3.89 -8.71 -0.13
CA LEU A 36 4.28 -8.63 -1.54
C LEU A 36 5.51 -9.51 -1.83
N GLY A 37 6.47 -9.58 -0.91
CA GLY A 37 7.62 -10.48 -1.04
C GLY A 37 7.27 -11.95 -0.96
N ASP A 38 6.40 -12.29 -0.01
CA ASP A 38 5.93 -13.66 0.22
C ASP A 38 5.20 -14.23 -1.01
N ILE A 39 4.38 -13.41 -1.68
CA ILE A 39 3.65 -13.80 -2.90
C ILE A 39 4.51 -13.67 -4.18
N GLY A 40 5.76 -13.25 -4.09
CA GLY A 40 6.72 -13.21 -5.20
C GLY A 40 6.84 -11.89 -5.98
N VAL A 41 6.23 -10.79 -5.51
CA VAL A 41 6.36 -9.44 -6.08
C VAL A 41 7.65 -8.79 -5.60
N ASN A 42 8.80 -9.19 -6.13
CA ASN A 42 10.12 -8.75 -5.65
C ASN A 42 10.56 -7.36 -6.14
N LYS A 43 10.04 -6.89 -7.29
CA LYS A 43 10.37 -5.55 -7.79
C LYS A 43 9.38 -4.51 -7.26
N ARG A 44 9.65 -4.02 -6.06
CA ARG A 44 8.86 -3.01 -5.35
C ARG A 44 9.78 -2.03 -4.62
N SER A 45 9.32 -0.80 -4.40
CA SER A 45 10.03 0.15 -3.54
C SER A 45 9.79 -0.20 -2.07
N ILE A 46 10.66 0.29 -1.20
CA ILE A 46 10.32 0.40 0.22
C ILE A 46 9.19 1.43 0.41
N PRO A 47 8.44 1.39 1.52
CA PRO A 47 7.52 2.46 1.89
C PRO A 47 8.27 3.80 1.99
N LEU A 48 7.78 4.80 1.26
CA LEU A 48 8.34 6.14 1.19
C LEU A 48 7.31 7.13 1.74
N PRO A 49 7.72 8.22 2.41
CA PRO A 49 6.78 9.25 2.80
C PRO A 49 6.21 9.92 1.53
N ASP A 50 4.89 9.95 1.43
CA ASP A 50 4.19 10.59 0.32
C ASP A 50 4.30 12.12 0.47
N ARG A 51 5.17 12.71 -0.35
CA ARG A 51 5.43 14.17 -0.34
C ARG A 51 4.54 14.94 -1.31
N GLU A 52 3.85 14.24 -2.22
CA GLU A 52 3.01 14.87 -3.25
C GLU A 52 1.60 15.17 -2.73
N SER A 53 0.98 14.29 -1.95
CA SER A 53 -0.44 14.42 -1.61
C SER A 53 -0.71 15.43 -0.48
N GLY A 54 0.33 16.01 0.14
CA GLY A 54 0.20 17.08 1.15
C GLY A 54 -0.41 16.66 2.50
N ASP A 55 -1.13 15.54 2.57
CA ASP A 55 -1.88 15.09 3.74
C ASP A 55 -1.07 14.31 4.78
N GLY A 56 0.20 14.02 4.49
CA GLY A 56 1.04 13.17 5.34
C GLY A 56 0.62 11.71 5.22
N GLY A 57 1.44 10.91 4.56
CA GLY A 57 1.19 9.49 4.42
C GLY A 57 2.40 8.78 3.83
N TRP A 58 2.17 7.55 3.39
CA TRP A 58 3.19 6.70 2.83
C TRP A 58 2.73 6.15 1.48
N ILE A 59 3.69 5.93 0.60
CA ILE A 59 3.51 5.41 -0.74
C ILE A 59 4.51 4.28 -1.00
N LEU A 60 4.05 3.25 -1.71
CA LEU A 60 4.87 2.15 -2.19
C LEU A 60 4.63 1.97 -3.69
N PHE A 61 5.70 1.79 -4.44
CA PHE A 61 5.66 1.54 -5.89
C PHE A 61 5.92 0.07 -6.20
N ILE A 62 5.16 -0.47 -7.14
CA ILE A 62 5.27 -1.85 -7.62
C ILE A 62 5.68 -1.78 -9.10
N TYR A 63 6.91 -2.18 -9.38
CA TYR A 63 7.51 -2.15 -10.72
C TYR A 63 7.26 -3.44 -11.51
N GLN A 64 6.77 -4.49 -10.84
CA GLN A 64 6.47 -5.78 -11.43
C GLN A 64 4.96 -5.92 -11.62
N GLN A 65 4.54 -6.34 -12.82
CA GLN A 65 3.15 -6.72 -13.01
C GLN A 65 2.83 -7.95 -12.17
N TYR A 66 1.72 -7.86 -11.45
CA TYR A 66 1.18 -8.95 -10.65
C TYR A 66 -0.35 -8.93 -10.74
N ASP A 67 -0.96 -10.03 -10.31
CA ASP A 67 -2.41 -10.16 -10.33
C ASP A 67 -3.09 -9.10 -9.43
N ARG A 68 -3.93 -8.28 -10.06
CA ARG A 68 -4.61 -7.15 -9.41
C ARG A 68 -5.54 -7.62 -8.29
N ALA A 69 -6.32 -8.67 -8.54
CA ALA A 69 -7.30 -9.18 -7.57
C ALA A 69 -6.61 -9.71 -6.31
N SER A 70 -5.46 -10.36 -6.47
CA SER A 70 -4.64 -10.83 -5.35
C SER A 70 -4.12 -9.68 -4.49
N LEU A 71 -3.70 -8.59 -5.12
CA LEU A 71 -3.21 -7.38 -4.45
C LEU A 71 -4.33 -6.63 -3.71
N GLU A 72 -5.49 -6.46 -4.35
CA GLU A 72 -6.65 -5.78 -3.76
C GLU A 72 -7.35 -6.61 -2.67
N SER A 73 -7.17 -7.94 -2.67
CA SER A 73 -7.73 -8.83 -1.65
C SER A 73 -6.94 -8.85 -0.35
N TRP A 74 -5.71 -8.31 -0.33
CA TRP A 74 -4.92 -8.24 0.89
C TRP A 74 -5.52 -7.22 1.86
N GLN A 75 -5.64 -7.62 3.12
CA GLN A 75 -6.06 -6.76 4.22
C GLN A 75 -4.93 -6.62 5.23
N PRO A 76 -4.75 -5.43 5.82
CA PRO A 76 -3.81 -5.28 6.93
C PRO A 76 -4.23 -6.21 8.07
N PRO A 77 -3.26 -6.79 8.81
CA PRO A 77 -3.58 -7.52 10.02
C PRO A 77 -4.31 -6.58 10.99
N GLU A 78 -5.52 -6.95 11.41
CA GLU A 78 -6.18 -6.28 12.54
C GLU A 78 -5.33 -6.57 13.79
N GLU A 79 -4.79 -5.52 14.42
CA GLU A 79 -4.12 -5.62 15.72
C GLU A 79 -5.09 -6.06 16.83
#